data_AF-A0A2U9IM83-F1
#
_entry.id   AF-A0A2U9IM83-F1
#
_cell.length_a   1.000
_cell.length_b   1.000
_cell.length_c   1.000
_cell.angle_alpha   90.00
_cell.angle_beta   90.00
_cell.angle_gamma   90.00
#
_symmetry.space_group_name_H-M   'P 1'
#
loop_
_entity.id
_entity.type
_entity.pdbx_description
1 polymer ?
#
loop_
_entity_poly.entity_id
_entity_poly.type
_entity_poly.pdbx_seq_one_letter_code
_entity_poly.pdbx_strand_id
1 'polypeptide(L)'
;MPVSTFSVLDKLDYCDNKECVENLVDEYLKSLINTNKYETNFKLFQDENNIDERVVTNSYMFSESLIKKIILSDIDFDLILQDLEKKLGNMHPVIMFLRQFKDQ
;
A
#
# COMPACT_ATOMS: atom_id res chain seq x y z
N MET A 1 -6.66 22.75 14.22
CA MET A 1 -6.91 21.84 13.08
C MET A 1 -6.08 20.60 13.32
N PRO A 2 -6.62 19.37 13.29
CA PRO A 2 -5.78 18.19 13.47
C PRO A 2 -4.88 18.07 12.24
N VAL A 3 -3.60 17.83 12.48
CA VAL A 3 -2.61 17.60 11.44
C VAL A 3 -2.91 16.20 10.91
N SER A 4 -3.56 16.11 9.74
CA SER A 4 -3.74 14.85 9.04
C SER A 4 -2.36 14.32 8.70
N THR A 5 -1.86 13.37 9.50
CA THR A 5 -0.63 12.65 9.20
C THR A 5 -0.92 11.78 7.99
N PHE A 6 -0.55 12.27 6.81
CA PHE A 6 -0.62 11.52 5.55
C PHE A 6 0.01 10.14 5.75
N SER A 7 -0.76 9.08 5.49
CA SER A 7 -0.24 7.73 5.40
C SER A 7 0.76 7.70 4.24
N VAL A 8 1.87 6.96 4.37
CA VAL A 8 2.82 6.74 3.25
C VAL A 8 2.09 6.27 2.00
N LEU A 9 0.99 5.55 2.19
CA LEU A 9 0.16 4.98 1.13
C LEU A 9 -0.76 6.00 0.47
N ASP A 10 -1.08 7.13 1.11
CA ASP A 10 -1.85 8.22 0.48
C ASP A 10 -1.05 8.86 -0.67
N LYS A 11 0.27 8.72 -0.66
CA LYS A 11 1.16 9.21 -1.73
C LYS A 11 1.09 8.34 -2.99
N LEU A 12 0.49 7.15 -2.92
CA LEU A 12 0.43 6.19 -4.03
C LEU A 12 -0.33 6.75 -5.23
N ASP A 13 -1.40 7.50 -4.97
CA ASP A 13 -2.23 8.12 -6.01
C ASP A 13 -1.51 9.29 -6.72
N TYR A 14 -0.47 9.84 -6.08
CA TYR A 14 0.32 10.96 -6.60
C TYR A 14 1.60 10.51 -7.31
N CYS A 15 1.88 9.20 -7.38
CA CYS A 15 3.04 8.72 -8.10
C CYS A 15 2.79 8.74 -9.61
N ASP A 16 3.64 9.48 -10.34
CA ASP A 16 3.59 9.57 -11.81
C ASP A 16 4.53 8.57 -12.51
N ASN A 17 5.41 7.89 -11.76
CA ASN A 17 6.39 6.98 -12.33
C ASN A 17 6.71 5.80 -11.41
N LYS A 18 7.35 4.77 -11.99
CA LYS A 18 7.72 3.54 -11.29
C LYS A 18 8.70 3.77 -10.13
N GLU A 19 9.65 4.70 -10.30
CA GLU A 19 10.62 5.03 -9.26
C GLU A 19 9.96 5.59 -8.00
N CYS A 20 8.93 6.43 -8.15
CA CYS A 20 8.11 6.92 -7.04
C CYS A 20 7.46 5.75 -6.28
N VAL A 21 6.87 4.80 -7.00
CA VAL A 21 6.22 3.63 -6.40
C VAL A 21 7.24 2.75 -5.66
N GLU A 22 8.40 2.49 -6.25
CA GLU A 22 9.47 1.70 -5.62
C GLU A 22 10.00 2.34 -4.33
N ASN A 23 10.19 3.66 -4.33
CA ASN A 23 10.58 4.44 -3.15
C ASN A 23 9.51 4.41 -2.06
N LEU A 24 8.24 4.45 -2.45
CA LEU A 24 7.10 4.39 -1.53
C LEU A 24 7.00 3.01 -0.86
N VAL A 25 7.31 1.94 -1.59
CA VAL A 25 7.46 0.59 -1.00
C VAL A 25 8.62 0.56 0.00
N ASP A 26 9.77 1.18 -0.29
CA ASP A 26 10.88 1.24 0.67
C ASP A 26 10.52 2.04 1.92
N GLU A 27 9.84 3.18 1.75
CA GLU A 27 9.36 4.00 2.85
C GLU A 27 8.35 3.21 3.70
N TYR A 28 7.44 2.48 3.06
CA TYR A 28 6.49 1.60 3.73
C TYR A 28 7.18 0.51 4.55
N LEU A 29 8.09 -0.26 3.94
CA LEU A 29 8.82 -1.33 4.62
C LEU A 29 9.68 -0.81 5.77
N LYS A 30 10.35 0.33 5.59
CA LYS A 30 11.08 1.02 6.67
C LYS A 30 10.14 1.46 7.79
N SER A 31 8.97 1.97 7.46
CA SER A 31 7.96 2.35 8.46
C SER A 31 7.48 1.15 9.26
N LEU A 32 7.33 0.00 8.61
CA LEU A 32 6.92 -1.26 9.23
C LEU A 32 7.99 -1.78 10.20
N ILE A 33 9.26 -1.69 9.83
CA ILE A 33 10.40 -2.07 10.69
C ILE A 33 10.57 -1.09 11.86
N ASN A 34 10.40 0.21 11.62
CA ASN A 34 10.70 1.24 12.62
C ASN A 34 9.51 1.61 13.52
N THR A 35 8.26 1.25 13.19
CA THR A 35 7.10 1.84 13.87
C THR A 35 6.22 0.87 14.62
N ASN A 36 6.26 1.07 15.94
CA ASN A 36 5.44 0.48 17.00
C ASN A 36 4.17 1.31 17.30
N LYS A 37 3.79 2.32 16.49
CA LYS A 37 2.62 3.21 16.70
C LYS A 37 2.18 3.95 15.43
N TYR A 38 1.13 3.50 14.73
CA TYR A 38 0.33 4.38 13.87
C TYR A 38 -1.14 4.01 13.93
N GLU A 39 -1.97 4.98 14.32
CA GLU A 39 -3.43 4.91 14.29
C GLU A 39 -3.96 5.21 12.88
N THR A 40 -4.96 4.42 12.48
CA THR A 40 -5.63 4.42 11.18
C THR A 40 -6.64 5.55 11.07
N ASN A 41 -6.55 6.36 10.02
CA ASN A 41 -7.65 7.20 9.53
C ASN A 41 -7.55 7.30 8.00
N PHE A 42 -7.95 6.23 7.29
CA PHE A 42 -8.16 6.30 5.84
C PHE A 42 -9.62 6.60 5.54
N LYS A 43 -9.87 7.61 4.70
CA LYS A 43 -11.20 7.91 4.17
C LYS A 43 -11.46 6.95 3.01
N LEU A 44 -12.47 6.09 3.20
CA LEU A 44 -13.09 5.31 2.13
C LEU A 44 -13.23 6.16 0.86
N PHE A 45 -12.86 5.57 -0.26
CA PHE A 45 -13.13 5.99 -1.63
C PHE A 45 -14.50 6.69 -1.76
N GLN A 46 -14.50 8.02 -1.62
CA GLN A 46 -15.63 8.84 -2.03
C GLN A 46 -15.39 9.17 -3.48
N ASP A 47 -15.87 8.30 -4.37
CA ASP A 47 -16.52 8.63 -5.64
C ASP A 47 -16.57 7.37 -6.54
N GLU A 48 -17.64 6.59 -6.38
CA GLU A 48 -17.91 5.29 -7.04
C GLU A 48 -18.06 5.35 -8.58
N ASN A 49 -17.67 6.44 -9.26
CA ASN A 49 -17.99 6.62 -10.70
C ASN A 49 -16.80 6.79 -11.64
N ASN A 50 -15.55 6.77 -11.15
CA ASN A 50 -14.37 6.69 -12.01
C ASN A 50 -13.25 5.96 -11.26
N ILE A 51 -13.16 4.65 -11.46
CA ILE A 51 -11.92 3.92 -11.10
C ILE A 51 -10.83 4.49 -11.99
N ASP A 52 -10.00 5.38 -11.45
CA ASP A 52 -8.89 5.97 -12.19
C ASP A 52 -7.89 4.86 -12.55
N GLU A 53 -7.68 4.66 -13.85
CA GLU A 53 -6.74 3.68 -14.40
C GLU A 53 -5.34 3.84 -13.81
N ARG A 54 -4.98 5.09 -13.44
CA ARG A 54 -3.74 5.40 -12.74
C ARG A 54 -3.65 4.75 -11.36
N VAL A 55 -4.73 4.81 -10.58
CA VAL A 55 -4.79 4.22 -9.23
C VAL A 55 -4.64 2.71 -9.28
N VAL A 56 -5.29 2.06 -10.25
CA VAL A 56 -5.17 0.61 -10.47
C VAL A 56 -3.74 0.25 -10.90
N THR A 57 -3.17 1.01 -11.84
CA THR A 57 -1.81 0.81 -12.34
C THR A 57 -0.76 0.97 -11.24
N ASN A 58 -0.86 2.05 -10.45
CA ASN A 58 0.05 2.32 -9.34
C ASN A 58 -0.08 1.25 -8.25
N SER A 59 -1.31 0.82 -7.96
CA SER A 59 -1.57 -0.27 -7.02
C SER A 59 -0.94 -1.58 -7.48
N TYR A 60 -1.04 -1.91 -8.77
CA TYR A 60 -0.39 -3.09 -9.34
C TYR A 60 1.14 -3.00 -9.22
N MET A 61 1.73 -1.87 -9.63
CA MET A 61 3.18 -1.64 -9.53
C MET A 61 3.66 -1.70 -8.09
N PHE A 62 2.87 -1.18 -7.15
CA PHE A 62 3.17 -1.23 -5.73
C PHE A 62 3.19 -2.68 -5.23
N SER A 63 2.14 -3.46 -5.52
CA SER A 63 2.07 -4.87 -5.11
C SER A 63 3.20 -5.70 -5.71
N GLU A 64 3.53 -5.49 -6.99
CA GLU A 64 4.64 -6.19 -7.65
C GLU A 64 5.99 -5.86 -6.99
N SER A 65 6.25 -4.57 -6.76
CA SER A 65 7.49 -4.10 -6.14
C SER A 65 7.62 -4.54 -4.69
N LEU A 66 6.52 -4.53 -3.96
CA LEU A 66 6.43 -5.03 -2.59
C LEU A 66 6.75 -6.51 -2.52
N ILE A 67 6.14 -7.36 -3.36
CA ILE A 67 6.41 -8.80 -3.38
C ILE A 67 7.89 -9.08 -3.68
N LYS A 68 8.48 -8.41 -4.68
CA LYS A 68 9.90 -8.56 -5.02
C LYS A 68 10.79 -8.29 -3.81
N LYS A 69 10.47 -7.26 -3.02
CA LYS A 69 11.23 -6.91 -1.82
C LYS A 69 10.94 -7.85 -0.65
N ILE A 70 9.71 -8.33 -0.50
CA ILE A 70 9.33 -9.31 0.53
C ILE A 70 10.09 -10.62 0.33
N ILE A 71 10.14 -11.15 -0.90
CA ILE A 71 10.87 -12.39 -1.22
C ILE A 71 12.35 -12.30 -0.85
N LEU A 72 12.93 -11.10 -0.93
CA LEU A 72 14.33 -10.83 -0.59
C LEU A 72 14.53 -10.42 0.87
N SER A 73 13.46 -10.35 1.66
CA SER A 73 13.46 -9.92 3.06
C SER A 73 12.97 -11.04 3.98
N ASP A 74 13.34 -10.97 5.26
CA ASP A 74 12.83 -11.89 6.30
C ASP A 74 11.47 -11.45 6.86
N ILE A 75 10.74 -10.56 6.18
CA ILE A 75 9.45 -10.04 6.67
C ILE A 75 8.33 -11.00 6.28
N ASP A 76 7.52 -11.38 7.26
CA ASP A 76 6.35 -12.23 7.05
C ASP A 76 5.31 -11.52 6.17
N PHE A 77 4.96 -12.17 5.06
CA PHE A 77 3.95 -11.69 4.12
C PHE A 77 2.58 -11.50 4.78
N ASP A 78 2.19 -12.39 5.70
CA ASP A 78 0.90 -12.31 6.39
C ASP A 78 0.82 -11.08 7.30
N LEU A 79 1.95 -10.69 7.91
CA LEU A 79 2.05 -9.48 8.72
C LEU A 79 1.86 -8.22 7.86
N ILE A 80 2.48 -8.19 6.67
CA ILE A 80 2.33 -7.09 5.71
C ILE A 80 0.89 -7.00 5.21
N LEU A 81 0.28 -8.13 4.83
CA LEU A 81 -1.08 -8.16 4.34
C LEU A 81 -2.06 -7.63 5.40
N GLN A 82 -1.92 -8.06 6.66
CA GLN A 82 -2.76 -7.56 7.76
C GLN A 82 -2.56 -6.06 8.03
N ASP A 83 -1.33 -5.55 7.96
CA ASP A 83 -1.06 -4.12 8.15
C ASP A 83 -1.66 -3.28 7.01
N LEU A 84 -1.47 -3.71 5.76
CA LEU A 84 -2.06 -3.05 4.60
C LEU A 84 -3.60 -3.13 4.62
N GLU A 85 -4.19 -4.26 5.01
CA GLU A 85 -5.64 -4.40 5.15
C GLU A 85 -6.21 -3.42 6.17
N LYS A 86 -5.51 -3.22 7.30
CA LYS A 86 -5.89 -2.23 8.32
C LYS A 86 -5.76 -0.79 7.80
N LYS A 87 -4.77 -0.51 6.95
CA LYS A 87 -4.48 0.85 6.45
C LYS A 87 -5.32 1.25 5.24
N LEU A 88 -5.52 0.33 4.29
CA LEU A 88 -6.14 0.58 2.98
C LEU A 88 -7.57 0.05 2.88
N GLY A 89 -7.92 -0.91 3.72
CA GLY A 89 -9.19 -1.64 3.65
C GLY A 89 -9.17 -2.79 2.66
N ASN A 90 -10.06 -3.76 2.89
CA ASN A 90 -10.09 -5.05 2.18
C ASN A 90 -10.40 -4.97 0.68
N MET A 91 -10.95 -3.83 0.21
CA MET A 91 -11.34 -3.63 -1.20
C MET A 91 -10.32 -2.80 -1.98
N HIS A 92 -9.22 -2.38 -1.36
CA HIS A 92 -8.19 -1.61 -2.06
C HIS A 92 -7.49 -2.49 -3.12
N PRO A 93 -7.21 -1.99 -4.34
CA PRO A 93 -6.59 -2.80 -5.40
C PRO A 93 -5.27 -3.45 -4.98
N VAL A 94 -4.41 -2.75 -4.23
CA VAL A 94 -3.21 -3.34 -3.59
C VAL A 94 -3.52 -4.63 -2.83
N ILE A 95 -4.55 -4.64 -1.98
CA ILE A 95 -4.93 -5.82 -1.18
C ILE A 95 -5.45 -6.94 -2.09
N MET A 96 -6.30 -6.59 -3.06
CA MET A 96 -6.84 -7.56 -4.01
C MET A 96 -5.71 -8.25 -4.79
N PHE A 97 -4.73 -7.48 -5.27
CA PHE A 97 -3.56 -8.03 -5.95
C PHE A 97 -2.73 -8.91 -5.01
N LEU A 98 -2.40 -8.44 -3.81
CA LEU A 98 -1.60 -9.23 -2.86
C LEU A 98 -2.28 -10.55 -2.48
N ARG A 99 -3.60 -10.58 -2.31
CA ARG A 99 -4.35 -11.82 -2.06
C ARG A 99 -4.25 -12.79 -3.23
N GLN A 100 -4.37 -12.31 -4.47
CA GLN A 100 -4.20 -13.15 -5.66
C GLN A 100 -2.82 -13.81 -5.72
N PHE A 101 -1.77 -13.15 -5.22
CA PHE A 101 -0.43 -13.73 -5.15
C PHE A 101 -0.26 -14.75 -4.01
N LYS A 102 -1.04 -14.63 -2.92
CA LYS A 102 -1.05 -15.61 -1.82
C LYS A 102 -1.77 -16.90 -2.19
N ASP A 103 -2.83 -16.79 -2.99
CA ASP A 103 -3.66 -17.93 -3.41
C ASP A 103 -3.07 -18.71 -4.60
N GLN A 104 -1.85 -18.38 -5.05
CA GLN A 104 -1.07 -19.14 -6.04
C GLN A 104 -0.06 -20.07 -5.37
#